data_AF-A0A948AUM9-F1
#
_entry.id   AF-A0A948AUM9-F1
#
_cell.length_a   1.000
_cell.length_b   1.000
_cell.length_c   1.000
_cell.angle_alpha   90.00
_cell.angle_beta   90.00
_cell.angle_gamma   90.00
#
_symmetry.space_group_name_H-M   'P 1'
#
loop_
_entity.id
_entity.type
_entity.pdbx_description
1 polymer ?
#
loop_
_entity_poly.entity_id
_entity_poly.type
_entity_poly.pdbx_seq_one_letter_code
_entity_poly.pdbx_strand_id
1 'polypeptide(L)'
;MTAQSIAALLTGQVPVGTEVTVRGWVRSRRDSKAGLSFVQVHDGSCFDPIQIVAPASLANYAGEVQRLSAGCSVSATGELVESQGKGQSVEIRAASLAVVGWVEDPETYPMQPKRHSFEYLREQAHLRPRTNTFGAVTRVRDCLAQATHRYFHEHGYYWIHTPIITASDAEGAGELFRVSTLDMANLPRTADGGVDFAEDFFGREAFLTVSGQLNVENFCCALSKVYTFGPTFRAENS
;
A
#
# COMPACT_ATOMS: atom_id res chain seq x y z
N MET A 1 -2.42 -3.80 26.28
CA MET A 1 -1.07 -3.44 25.77
C MET A 1 -1.20 -2.93 24.34
N THR A 2 -0.44 -1.89 24.00
CA THR A 2 -0.39 -1.33 22.64
C THR A 2 0.49 -2.22 21.77
N ALA A 3 0.01 -2.58 20.58
CA ALA A 3 0.81 -3.37 19.64
C ALA A 3 2.02 -2.55 19.16
N GLN A 4 3.18 -3.19 19.09
CA GLN A 4 4.42 -2.62 18.56
C GLN A 4 4.54 -2.96 17.07
N SER A 5 5.14 -2.05 16.29
CA SER A 5 5.53 -2.36 14.92
C SER A 5 6.74 -3.28 14.90
N ILE A 6 6.81 -4.19 13.93
CA ILE A 6 7.95 -5.08 13.77
C ILE A 6 9.23 -4.29 13.49
N ALA A 7 9.14 -3.19 12.75
CA ALA A 7 10.26 -2.28 12.51
C ALA A 7 10.87 -1.76 13.82
N ALA A 8 10.06 -1.38 14.81
CA ALA A 8 10.57 -0.90 16.10
C ALA A 8 11.31 -2.00 16.88
N LEU A 9 10.83 -3.24 16.81
CA LEU A 9 11.47 -4.38 17.46
C LEU A 9 12.81 -4.72 16.79
N LEU A 10 12.85 -4.79 15.46
CA LEU A 10 14.04 -5.17 14.71
C LEU A 10 15.13 -4.08 14.71
N THR A 11 14.76 -2.82 14.89
CA THR A 11 15.71 -1.69 15.00
C THR A 11 16.18 -1.42 16.42
N GLY A 12 15.77 -2.23 17.41
CA GLY A 12 16.22 -2.13 18.79
C GLY A 12 15.61 -0.96 19.58
N GLN A 13 14.49 -0.39 19.11
CA GLN A 13 13.76 0.65 19.87
C GLN A 13 13.07 0.06 21.11
N VAL A 14 12.84 -1.26 21.12
CA VAL A 14 12.29 -1.99 22.26
C VAL A 14 13.39 -2.92 22.82
N PRO A 15 13.72 -2.83 24.12
CA PRO A 15 14.73 -3.68 24.73
C PRO A 15 14.34 -5.17 24.75
N VAL A 16 15.33 -6.05 24.63
CA VAL A 16 15.21 -7.48 24.91
C VAL A 16 14.76 -7.70 26.36
N GLY A 17 13.97 -8.75 26.60
CA GLY A 17 13.32 -9.06 27.88
C GLY A 17 11.98 -8.34 28.09
N THR A 18 11.57 -7.49 27.16
CA THR A 18 10.28 -6.79 27.22
C THR A 18 9.17 -7.69 26.70
N GLU A 19 8.02 -7.71 27.38
CA GLU A 19 6.80 -8.31 26.84
C GLU A 19 6.20 -7.38 25.77
N VAL A 20 5.99 -7.94 24.57
CA VAL A 20 5.52 -7.20 23.40
C VAL A 20 4.33 -7.90 22.76
N THR A 21 3.45 -7.11 22.15
CA THR A 21 2.39 -7.61 21.27
C THR A 21 2.67 -7.17 19.84
N VAL A 22 2.62 -8.09 18.87
CA VAL A 22 2.66 -7.79 17.44
C VAL A 22 1.40 -8.29 16.74
N ARG A 23 1.00 -7.60 15.68
CA ARG A 23 -0.14 -7.97 14.84
C ARG A 23 0.27 -7.90 13.39
N GLY A 24 -0.08 -8.92 12.62
CA GLY A 24 0.31 -8.98 11.22
C GLY A 24 -0.17 -10.24 10.53
N TRP A 25 0.45 -10.53 9.40
CA TRP A 25 0.11 -11.65 8.54
C TRP A 25 1.23 -12.69 8.54
N VAL A 26 0.85 -13.96 8.55
CA VAL A 26 1.77 -15.09 8.47
C VAL A 26 2.38 -15.12 7.06
N ARG A 27 3.71 -15.11 6.98
CA ARG A 27 4.49 -15.35 5.77
C ARG A 27 4.73 -16.83 5.54
N SER A 28 5.10 -17.51 6.61
CA SER A 28 5.35 -18.94 6.61
C SER A 28 5.26 -19.47 8.05
N ARG A 29 5.02 -20.78 8.15
CA ARG A 29 5.09 -21.53 9.40
C ARG A 29 5.99 -22.74 9.16
N ARG A 30 6.86 -23.05 10.12
CA ARG A 30 7.65 -24.29 10.12
C ARG A 30 7.55 -24.95 11.48
N ASP A 31 7.23 -26.23 11.48
CA ASP A 31 7.09 -27.02 12.69
C ASP A 31 8.40 -27.76 13.01
N SER A 32 8.78 -27.78 14.28
CA SER A 32 9.97 -28.46 14.80
C SER A 32 9.61 -29.79 15.43
N LYS A 33 10.53 -30.76 15.35
CA LYS A 33 10.42 -32.03 16.08
C LYS A 33 10.39 -31.84 17.61
N ALA A 34 10.84 -30.70 18.11
CA ALA A 34 10.85 -30.37 19.54
C ALA A 34 9.51 -29.80 20.06
N GLY A 35 8.43 -29.84 19.27
CA GLY A 35 7.13 -29.30 19.70
C GLY A 35 7.09 -27.77 19.71
N LEU A 36 7.72 -27.14 18.72
CA LEU A 36 7.70 -25.69 18.50
C LEU A 36 7.23 -25.40 17.07
N SER A 37 6.44 -24.35 16.88
CA SER A 37 6.16 -23.76 15.56
C SER A 37 6.87 -22.42 15.44
N PHE A 38 7.66 -22.27 14.39
CA PHE A 38 8.27 -21.00 14.00
C PHE A 38 7.37 -20.30 12.99
N VAL A 39 6.67 -19.26 13.43
CA VAL A 39 5.75 -18.48 12.59
C VAL A 39 6.43 -17.17 12.20
N GLN A 40 6.65 -16.97 10.91
CA GLN A 40 7.19 -15.71 10.39
C GLN A 40 6.03 -14.74 10.18
N VAL A 41 5.99 -13.64 10.93
CA VAL A 41 4.90 -12.64 10.88
C VAL A 41 5.43 -11.35 10.29
N HIS A 42 4.65 -10.74 9.40
CA HIS A 42 4.95 -9.46 8.77
C HIS A 42 3.77 -8.50 8.95
N ASP A 43 4.06 -7.23 9.25
CA ASP A 43 3.04 -6.19 9.52
C ASP A 43 3.07 -5.04 8.49
N GLY A 44 4.00 -5.07 7.53
CA GLY A 44 4.19 -4.01 6.54
C GLY A 44 5.21 -2.93 6.90
N SER A 45 5.54 -2.78 8.18
CA SER A 45 6.35 -1.67 8.70
C SER A 45 7.79 -1.65 8.17
N CYS A 46 8.38 -2.83 7.96
CA CYS A 46 9.69 -3.00 7.35
C CYS A 46 9.68 -4.12 6.30
N PHE A 47 10.85 -4.41 5.73
CA PHE A 47 11.01 -5.51 4.78
C PHE A 47 10.94 -6.87 5.49
N ASP A 48 11.69 -7.01 6.58
CA ASP A 48 11.85 -8.28 7.26
C ASP A 48 10.65 -8.62 8.15
N PRO A 49 10.25 -9.91 8.20
CA PRO A 49 9.31 -10.41 9.19
C PRO A 49 9.98 -10.56 10.56
N ILE A 50 9.18 -10.70 11.62
CA ILE A 50 9.64 -11.18 12.92
C ILE A 50 9.27 -12.65 13.11
N GLN A 51 10.17 -13.42 13.71
CA GLN A 51 9.90 -14.79 14.09
C GLN A 51 9.13 -14.83 15.42
N ILE A 52 8.01 -15.54 15.43
CA ILE A 52 7.30 -15.95 16.64
C ILE A 52 7.63 -17.42 16.89
N VAL A 53 8.17 -17.73 18.06
CA VAL A 53 8.39 -19.09 18.55
C VAL A 53 7.19 -19.48 19.39
N ALA A 54 6.31 -20.30 18.82
CA ALA A 54 5.09 -20.78 19.47
C ALA A 54 5.31 -22.18 20.06
N PRO A 55 5.30 -22.35 21.39
CA PRO A 55 5.50 -23.66 22.01
C PRO A 55 4.22 -24.51 22.00
N ALA A 56 4.38 -25.83 22.03
CA ALA A 56 3.27 -26.79 22.15
C ALA A 56 2.44 -26.64 23.45
N SER A 57 2.95 -25.90 24.44
CA SER A 57 2.24 -25.58 25.67
C SER A 57 1.14 -24.52 25.50
N LEU A 58 1.06 -23.84 24.35
CA LEU A 58 -0.05 -22.92 24.07
C LEU A 58 -1.37 -23.71 23.95
N ALA A 59 -2.42 -23.22 24.61
CA ALA A 59 -3.70 -23.92 24.70
C ALA A 59 -4.33 -24.22 23.32
N ASN A 60 -4.14 -23.33 22.34
CA ASN A 60 -4.65 -23.49 20.97
C ASN A 60 -3.62 -24.05 19.98
N TYR A 61 -2.49 -24.60 20.45
CA TYR A 61 -1.38 -24.99 19.58
C TYR A 61 -1.80 -26.02 18.51
N ALA A 62 -2.34 -27.16 18.94
CA ALA A 62 -2.75 -28.23 18.03
C ALA A 62 -4.00 -27.87 17.21
N GLY A 63 -4.92 -27.10 17.80
CA GLY A 63 -6.20 -26.75 17.17
C GLY A 63 -6.13 -25.59 16.17
N GLU A 64 -5.16 -24.68 16.32
CA GLU A 64 -5.05 -23.45 15.54
C GLU A 64 -3.63 -23.18 15.02
N VAL A 65 -2.63 -23.12 15.90
CA VAL A 65 -1.26 -22.70 15.52
C VAL A 65 -0.68 -23.62 14.43
N GLN A 66 -0.83 -24.94 14.60
CA GLN A 66 -0.37 -25.93 13.62
C GLN A 66 -1.17 -25.94 12.30
N ARG A 67 -2.21 -25.11 12.18
CA ARG A 67 -3.02 -24.95 10.96
C ARG A 67 -2.78 -23.62 10.25
N LEU A 68 -2.01 -22.71 10.85
CA LEU A 68 -1.70 -21.41 10.24
C LEU A 68 -1.03 -21.55 8.88
N SER A 69 -1.64 -20.99 7.84
CA SER A 69 -1.08 -20.91 6.50
C SER A 69 -0.61 -19.47 6.19
N ALA A 70 0.10 -19.31 5.08
CA ALA A 70 0.48 -17.98 4.60
C ALA A 70 -0.78 -17.14 4.34
N GLY A 71 -0.78 -15.89 4.79
CA GLY A 71 -1.91 -14.97 4.65
C GLY A 71 -2.87 -14.91 5.83
N CYS A 72 -2.85 -15.87 6.76
CA CYS A 72 -3.61 -15.76 8.02
C CYS A 72 -3.15 -14.53 8.80
N SER A 73 -4.08 -13.84 9.46
CA SER A 73 -3.75 -12.73 10.36
C SER A 73 -3.72 -13.22 11.81
N VAL A 74 -2.74 -12.74 12.56
CA VAL A 74 -2.46 -13.18 13.94
C VAL A 74 -2.17 -11.99 14.85
N SER A 75 -2.44 -12.17 16.14
CA SER A 75 -1.99 -11.31 17.23
C SER A 75 -1.18 -12.16 18.21
N ALA A 76 0.12 -11.91 18.31
CA ALA A 76 1.01 -12.66 19.18
C ALA A 76 1.52 -11.77 20.31
N THR A 77 1.51 -12.28 21.54
CA THR A 77 2.10 -11.61 22.71
C THR A 77 3.12 -12.52 23.36
N GLY A 78 4.27 -11.98 23.73
CA GLY A 78 5.34 -12.74 24.35
C GLY A 78 6.57 -11.91 24.63
N GLU A 79 7.60 -12.56 25.16
CA GLU A 79 8.87 -11.93 25.49
C GLU A 79 9.74 -11.77 24.23
N LEU A 80 10.24 -10.56 23.99
CA LEU A 80 11.25 -10.30 22.97
C LEU A 80 12.60 -10.82 23.47
N VAL A 81 13.19 -11.79 22.77
CA VAL A 81 14.45 -12.43 23.15
C VAL A 81 15.48 -12.35 22.02
N GLU A 82 16.77 -12.46 22.35
CA GLU A 82 17.80 -12.67 21.33
C GLU A 82 17.53 -13.99 20.59
N SER A 83 17.58 -13.94 19.25
CA SER A 83 17.35 -15.16 18.47
C SER A 83 18.59 -16.03 18.44
N GLN A 84 18.39 -17.34 18.54
CA GLN A 84 19.44 -18.34 18.33
C GLN A 84 19.58 -18.74 16.85
N GLY A 85 18.71 -18.25 15.98
CA GLY A 85 18.68 -18.57 14.56
C GLY A 85 19.62 -17.68 13.73
N LYS A 86 20.20 -18.26 12.67
CA LYS A 86 21.00 -17.48 11.70
C LYS A 86 20.08 -16.56 10.89
N GLY A 87 20.44 -15.27 10.80
CA GLY A 87 19.77 -14.30 9.94
C GLY A 87 18.69 -13.45 10.62
N GLN A 88 18.51 -13.59 11.94
CA GLN A 88 17.67 -12.69 12.74
C GLN A 88 18.37 -12.36 14.06
N SER A 89 18.24 -11.11 14.54
CA SER A 89 18.83 -10.67 15.81
C SER A 89 17.94 -10.98 17.01
N VAL A 90 16.62 -10.90 16.82
CA VAL A 90 15.61 -11.08 17.87
C VAL A 90 14.44 -11.92 17.38
N GLU A 91 13.73 -12.54 18.31
CA GLU A 91 12.49 -13.27 18.09
C GLU A 91 11.55 -13.12 19.28
N ILE A 92 10.27 -13.46 19.11
CA ILE A 92 9.28 -13.40 20.20
C ILE A 92 9.00 -14.82 20.68
N ARG A 93 9.27 -15.11 21.96
CA ARG A 93 8.81 -16.33 22.61
C ARG A 93 7.36 -16.14 23.04
N ALA A 94 6.43 -16.76 22.33
CA ALA A 94 5.01 -16.50 22.50
C ALA A 94 4.50 -17.04 23.85
N ALA A 95 3.90 -16.14 24.64
CA ALA A 95 3.01 -16.50 25.75
C ALA A 95 1.57 -16.71 25.26
N SER A 96 1.18 -16.01 24.18
CA SER A 96 -0.08 -16.25 23.47
C SER A 96 0.05 -15.97 21.97
N LEU A 97 -0.72 -16.71 21.16
CA LEU A 97 -0.86 -16.48 19.72
C LEU A 97 -2.33 -16.70 19.36
N ALA A 98 -3.05 -15.61 19.11
CA ALA A 98 -4.44 -15.64 18.68
C ALA A 98 -4.52 -15.51 17.16
N VAL A 99 -5.32 -16.36 16.52
CA VAL A 99 -5.64 -16.22 15.10
C VAL A 99 -6.79 -15.24 14.95
N VAL A 100 -6.56 -14.15 14.21
CA VAL A 100 -7.54 -13.08 14.01
C VAL A 100 -8.37 -13.34 12.74
N GLY A 101 -7.74 -13.91 11.72
CA GLY A 101 -8.39 -14.18 10.44
C GLY A 101 -7.73 -15.35 9.74
N TRP A 102 -8.57 -16.25 9.23
CA TRP A 102 -8.15 -17.44 8.52
C TRP A 102 -8.11 -17.21 7.01
N VAL A 103 -7.23 -17.95 6.35
CA VAL A 103 -7.35 -18.24 4.91
C VAL A 103 -8.14 -19.55 4.82
N GLU A 104 -9.34 -19.49 4.25
CA GLU A 104 -10.25 -20.64 4.18
C GLU A 104 -9.63 -21.82 3.44
N ASP A 105 -9.05 -21.55 2.26
CA ASP A 105 -8.34 -22.54 1.46
C ASP A 105 -6.92 -22.05 1.10
N PRO A 106 -5.89 -22.58 1.76
CA PRO A 106 -4.49 -22.25 1.47
C PRO A 106 -4.04 -22.57 0.04
N GLU A 107 -4.65 -23.56 -0.61
CA GLU A 107 -4.26 -24.01 -1.96
C GLU A 107 -4.74 -23.05 -3.05
N THR A 108 -5.80 -22.28 -2.78
CA THR A 108 -6.34 -21.27 -3.70
C THR A 108 -5.97 -19.83 -3.31
N TYR A 109 -5.29 -19.62 -2.18
CA TYR A 109 -4.87 -18.28 -1.76
C TYR A 109 -3.93 -17.63 -2.77
N PRO A 110 -4.25 -16.46 -3.37
CA PRO A 110 -3.45 -15.92 -4.47
C PRO A 110 -1.98 -15.62 -4.12
N MET A 111 -1.68 -15.23 -2.88
CA MET A 111 -0.33 -14.86 -2.45
C MET A 111 0.40 -16.03 -1.76
N GLN A 112 0.31 -17.24 -2.32
CA GLN A 112 1.08 -18.40 -1.84
C GLN A 112 2.58 -18.08 -1.77
N PRO A 113 3.35 -18.72 -0.87
CA PRO A 113 4.79 -18.51 -0.70
C PRO A 113 5.60 -19.19 -1.83
N LYS A 114 5.29 -18.82 -3.07
CA LYS A 114 5.98 -19.22 -4.29
C LYS A 114 6.28 -17.98 -5.13
N ARG A 115 7.11 -18.14 -6.15
CA ARG A 115 7.38 -17.05 -7.09
C ARG A 115 6.15 -16.80 -7.95
N HIS A 116 5.77 -15.53 -8.09
CA HIS A 116 4.71 -15.08 -8.98
C HIS A 116 5.30 -14.16 -10.07
N SER A 117 4.71 -14.16 -11.26
CA SER A 117 5.04 -13.18 -12.30
C SER A 117 4.46 -11.80 -11.93
N PHE A 118 5.01 -10.73 -12.52
CA PHE A 118 4.42 -9.40 -12.29
C PHE A 118 3.06 -9.26 -12.96
N GLU A 119 2.81 -9.98 -14.05
CA GLU A 119 1.52 -10.05 -14.75
C GLU A 119 0.44 -10.58 -13.80
N TYR A 120 0.68 -11.72 -13.17
CA TYR A 120 -0.25 -12.28 -12.19
C TYR A 120 -0.46 -11.35 -10.98
N LEU A 121 0.61 -10.72 -10.48
CA LEU A 121 0.49 -9.76 -9.38
C LEU A 121 -0.31 -8.51 -9.77
N ARG A 122 -0.36 -8.12 -11.05
CA ARG A 122 -1.22 -7.03 -11.52
C ARG A 122 -2.71 -7.43 -11.47
N GLU A 123 -3.04 -8.68 -11.80
CA GLU A 123 -4.42 -9.21 -11.66
C GLU A 123 -4.87 -9.23 -10.19
N GLN A 124 -3.93 -9.48 -9.27
CA GLN A 124 -4.18 -9.53 -7.83
C GLN A 124 -3.74 -8.24 -7.11
N ALA A 125 -4.00 -7.07 -7.71
CA ALA A 125 -3.50 -5.77 -7.25
C ALA A 125 -3.89 -5.42 -5.80
N HIS A 126 -5.02 -5.91 -5.32
CA HIS A 126 -5.51 -5.69 -3.95
C HIS A 126 -4.71 -6.49 -2.90
N LEU A 127 -4.07 -7.59 -3.29
CA LEU A 127 -3.26 -8.43 -2.39
C LEU A 127 -1.75 -8.28 -2.60
N ARG A 128 -1.30 -7.87 -3.79
CA ARG A 128 0.13 -7.74 -4.09
C ARG A 128 0.94 -6.89 -3.10
N PRO A 129 0.42 -5.83 -2.42
CA PRO A 129 1.22 -5.10 -1.41
C PRO A 129 1.72 -5.98 -0.27
N ARG A 130 1.07 -7.14 -0.05
CA ARG A 130 1.52 -8.16 0.89
C ARG A 130 2.68 -9.00 0.36
N THR A 131 3.26 -8.75 -0.80
CA THR A 131 4.48 -9.43 -1.28
C THR A 131 5.72 -8.63 -0.92
N ASN A 132 6.90 -9.28 -0.89
CA ASN A 132 8.16 -8.59 -0.59
C ASN A 132 8.43 -7.44 -1.58
N THR A 133 8.25 -7.71 -2.88
CA THR A 133 8.53 -6.73 -3.93
C THR A 133 7.62 -5.51 -3.84
N PHE A 134 6.30 -5.69 -3.81
CA PHE A 134 5.40 -4.54 -3.80
C PHE A 134 5.37 -3.83 -2.45
N GLY A 135 5.59 -4.54 -1.33
CA GLY A 135 5.82 -3.89 -0.04
C GLY A 135 7.05 -2.98 -0.07
N ALA A 136 8.16 -3.42 -0.70
CA ALA A 136 9.35 -2.59 -0.89
C ALA A 136 9.08 -1.40 -1.82
N VAL A 137 8.45 -1.63 -2.98
CA VAL A 137 8.09 -0.57 -3.94
C VAL A 137 7.22 0.49 -3.27
N THR A 138 6.23 0.10 -2.47
CA THR A 138 5.38 1.07 -1.75
C THR A 138 6.18 1.92 -0.77
N ARG A 139 7.07 1.34 0.04
CA ARG A 139 7.91 2.11 0.98
C ARG A 139 8.91 3.02 0.26
N VAL A 140 9.49 2.57 -0.85
CA VAL A 140 10.38 3.41 -1.68
C VAL A 140 9.60 4.57 -2.30
N ARG A 141 8.39 4.31 -2.81
CA ARG A 141 7.51 5.36 -3.35
C ARG A 141 7.17 6.42 -2.31
N ASP A 142 6.85 6.03 -1.09
CA ASP A 142 6.64 6.96 0.02
C ASP A 142 7.89 7.79 0.29
N CYS A 143 9.05 7.14 0.45
CA CYS A 143 10.32 7.83 0.67
C CYS A 143 10.62 8.90 -0.40
N LEU A 144 10.41 8.57 -1.68
CA LEU A 144 10.59 9.50 -2.80
C LEU A 144 9.59 10.66 -2.77
N ALA A 145 8.32 10.41 -2.47
CA ALA A 145 7.32 11.45 -2.34
C ALA A 145 7.67 12.41 -1.19
N GLN A 146 8.02 11.88 -0.01
CA GLN A 146 8.45 12.67 1.14
C GLN A 146 9.72 13.48 0.84
N ALA A 147 10.70 12.89 0.14
CA ALA A 147 11.92 13.57 -0.27
C ALA A 147 11.63 14.73 -1.24
N THR A 148 10.69 14.54 -2.16
CA THR A 148 10.27 15.57 -3.12
C THR A 148 9.62 16.75 -2.41
N HIS A 149 8.67 16.48 -1.50
CA HIS A 149 8.03 17.52 -0.71
C HIS A 149 9.00 18.27 0.21
N ARG A 150 9.90 17.55 0.90
CA ARG A 150 10.95 18.17 1.74
C ARG A 150 11.85 19.08 0.92
N TYR A 151 12.36 18.61 -0.22
CA TYR A 151 13.22 19.42 -1.08
C TYR A 151 12.55 20.75 -1.43
N PHE A 152 11.34 20.72 -1.97
CA PHE A 152 10.65 21.95 -2.36
C PHE A 152 10.35 22.86 -1.15
N HIS A 153 9.92 22.29 -0.03
CA HIS A 153 9.67 23.04 1.19
C HIS A 153 10.92 23.75 1.73
N GLU A 154 12.05 23.04 1.85
CA GLU A 154 13.33 23.56 2.34
C GLU A 154 13.90 24.66 1.41
N HIS A 155 13.52 24.67 0.13
CA HIS A 155 13.94 25.69 -0.85
C HIS A 155 12.93 26.83 -1.03
N GLY A 156 11.89 26.89 -0.18
CA GLY A 156 10.90 27.96 -0.14
C GLY A 156 9.85 27.91 -1.25
N TYR A 157 9.56 26.73 -1.79
CA TYR A 157 8.47 26.53 -2.76
C TYR A 157 7.15 26.23 -2.05
N TYR A 158 6.05 26.75 -2.59
CA TYR A 158 4.69 26.41 -2.16
C TYR A 158 4.09 25.29 -3.03
N TRP A 159 3.49 24.30 -2.38
CA TRP A 159 2.75 23.24 -3.07
C TRP A 159 1.38 23.76 -3.50
N ILE A 160 1.09 23.69 -4.80
CA ILE A 160 -0.14 24.18 -5.40
C ILE A 160 -0.94 23.00 -5.94
N HIS A 161 -2.19 22.88 -5.47
CA HIS A 161 -3.15 21.94 -6.01
C HIS A 161 -3.81 22.53 -7.25
N THR A 162 -3.29 22.15 -8.42
CA THR A 162 -3.87 22.56 -9.71
C THR A 162 -5.16 21.77 -10.01
N PRO A 163 -6.15 22.35 -10.72
CA PRO A 163 -7.38 21.66 -11.09
C PRO A 163 -7.11 20.37 -11.88
N ILE A 164 -7.86 19.30 -11.56
CA ILE A 164 -7.82 18.03 -12.31
C ILE A 164 -8.76 18.07 -13.52
N ILE A 165 -9.94 18.67 -13.34
CA ILE A 165 -10.92 18.85 -14.42
C ILE A 165 -10.60 20.18 -15.13
N THR A 166 -10.49 20.12 -16.45
CA THR A 166 -10.08 21.24 -17.30
C THR A 166 -10.92 21.32 -18.56
N ALA A 167 -11.07 22.53 -19.12
CA ALA A 167 -11.59 22.75 -20.47
C ALA A 167 -10.46 23.07 -21.47
N SER A 168 -9.21 22.91 -21.06
CA SER A 168 -8.00 23.22 -21.83
C SER A 168 -7.07 22.00 -21.87
N ASP A 169 -6.47 21.77 -23.02
CA ASP A 169 -5.52 20.69 -23.28
C ASP A 169 -4.10 20.97 -22.75
N ALA A 170 -3.80 22.17 -22.26
CA ALA A 170 -2.47 22.61 -21.76
C ALA A 170 -1.29 22.49 -22.75
N GLU A 171 -1.03 21.31 -23.32
CA GLU A 171 0.05 20.94 -24.25
C GLU A 171 -0.40 20.93 -25.73
N GLY A 172 -1.71 20.84 -26.01
CA GLY A 172 -2.28 21.03 -27.35
C GLY A 172 -2.09 19.88 -28.34
N ALA A 173 -1.71 18.68 -27.87
CA ALA A 173 -1.29 17.58 -28.73
C ALA A 173 -1.74 16.18 -28.26
N GLY A 174 -2.53 16.07 -27.19
CA GLY A 174 -2.89 14.79 -26.57
C GLY A 174 -4.36 14.43 -26.70
N GLU A 175 -4.67 13.13 -26.73
CA GLU A 175 -6.05 12.67 -26.49
C GLU A 175 -6.39 12.80 -25.01
N LEU A 176 -7.51 13.46 -24.69
CA LEU A 176 -7.97 13.71 -23.33
C LEU A 176 -9.15 12.82 -22.95
N PHE A 177 -9.20 12.38 -21.70
CA PHE A 177 -10.39 11.73 -21.16
C PHE A 177 -11.48 12.77 -20.90
N ARG A 178 -12.64 12.63 -21.57
CA ARG A 178 -13.81 13.46 -21.32
C ARG A 178 -14.43 13.12 -19.95
N VAL A 179 -14.80 14.15 -19.21
CA VAL A 179 -15.56 14.07 -17.96
C VAL A 179 -16.92 14.72 -18.20
N SER A 180 -17.99 13.93 -18.13
CA SER A 180 -19.35 14.37 -18.45
C SER A 180 -20.35 13.71 -17.52
N THR A 181 -21.45 14.42 -17.22
CA THR A 181 -22.61 13.85 -16.52
C THR A 181 -23.79 13.59 -17.45
N LEU A 182 -23.64 13.83 -18.76
CA LEU A 182 -24.70 13.61 -19.73
C LEU A 182 -25.08 12.12 -19.80
N ASP A 183 -26.37 11.87 -20.04
CA ASP A 183 -26.86 10.52 -20.32
C ASP A 183 -26.42 10.10 -21.72
N MET A 184 -25.50 9.14 -21.80
CA MET A 184 -24.99 8.62 -23.06
C MET A 184 -26.08 7.95 -23.92
N ALA A 185 -27.19 7.52 -23.33
CA ALA A 185 -28.32 6.96 -24.06
C ALA A 185 -29.28 8.04 -24.59
N ASN A 186 -29.29 9.23 -23.97
CA ASN A 186 -30.19 10.32 -24.30
C ASN A 186 -29.46 11.67 -24.30
N LEU A 187 -28.45 11.78 -25.16
CA LEU A 187 -27.63 12.98 -25.26
C LEU A 187 -28.48 14.17 -25.72
N PRO A 188 -28.44 15.31 -25.01
CA PRO A 188 -29.11 16.53 -25.46
C PRO A 188 -28.48 17.00 -26.77
N ARG A 189 -29.30 17.60 -27.63
CA ARG A 189 -28.91 17.96 -29.00
C ARG A 189 -29.13 19.43 -29.29
N THR A 190 -28.13 20.03 -29.89
CA THR A 190 -28.21 21.36 -30.50
C THR A 190 -29.05 21.30 -31.78
N ALA A 191 -29.45 22.47 -32.29
CA ALA A 191 -30.30 22.58 -33.49
C ALA A 191 -29.64 22.00 -34.77
N ASP A 192 -28.30 21.92 -34.80
CA ASP A 192 -27.50 21.31 -35.86
C ASP A 192 -27.26 19.80 -35.66
N GLY A 193 -27.81 19.19 -34.59
CA GLY A 193 -27.75 17.75 -34.31
C GLY A 193 -26.49 17.30 -33.54
N GLY A 194 -25.59 18.23 -33.20
CA GLY A 194 -24.46 17.99 -32.30
C GLY A 194 -24.92 17.68 -30.86
N VAL A 195 -23.98 17.29 -30.00
CA VAL A 195 -24.26 17.17 -28.55
C VAL A 195 -24.26 18.56 -27.93
N ASP A 196 -25.31 18.88 -27.18
CA ASP A 196 -25.39 20.15 -26.45
C ASP A 196 -24.64 20.09 -25.11
N PHE A 197 -23.37 20.48 -25.12
CA PHE A 197 -22.55 20.54 -23.92
C PHE A 197 -22.91 21.70 -22.99
N ALA A 198 -23.78 22.64 -23.39
CA ALA A 198 -24.31 23.65 -22.47
C ALA A 198 -25.21 23.02 -21.39
N GLU A 199 -25.78 21.84 -21.66
CA GLU A 199 -26.55 21.05 -20.70
C GLU A 199 -25.67 20.10 -19.84
N ASP A 200 -24.36 20.02 -20.08
CA ASP A 200 -23.45 19.25 -19.22
C ASP A 200 -23.14 20.00 -17.92
N PHE A 201 -22.57 19.32 -16.93
CA PHE A 201 -22.34 19.86 -15.58
C PHE A 201 -21.58 21.18 -15.54
N PHE A 202 -20.58 21.35 -16.42
CA PHE A 202 -19.75 22.55 -16.48
C PHE A 202 -20.22 23.58 -17.53
N GLY A 203 -21.35 23.31 -18.20
CA GLY A 203 -21.90 24.12 -19.30
C GLY A 203 -20.97 24.25 -20.51
N ARG A 204 -20.01 23.34 -20.63
CA ARG A 204 -19.03 23.20 -21.72
C ARG A 204 -18.37 21.83 -21.62
N GLU A 205 -17.61 21.45 -22.63
CA GLU A 205 -16.78 20.25 -22.56
C GLU A 205 -15.73 20.34 -21.44
N ALA A 206 -15.60 19.25 -20.70
CA ALA A 206 -14.65 19.11 -19.61
C ALA A 206 -13.88 17.78 -19.72
N PHE A 207 -12.63 17.80 -19.27
CA PHE A 207 -11.66 16.73 -19.45
C PHE A 207 -10.80 16.54 -18.21
N LEU A 208 -10.14 15.39 -18.09
CA LEU A 208 -9.05 15.20 -17.14
C LEU A 208 -7.75 15.80 -17.69
N THR A 209 -7.05 16.57 -16.86
CA THR A 209 -5.83 17.29 -17.27
C THR A 209 -4.64 16.36 -17.55
N VAL A 210 -3.89 16.70 -18.59
CA VAL A 210 -2.56 16.12 -18.88
C VAL A 210 -1.45 16.81 -18.08
N SER A 211 -1.66 18.07 -17.68
CA SER A 211 -0.65 18.89 -17.01
C SER A 211 -1.27 20.07 -16.27
N GLY A 212 -0.81 20.33 -15.04
CA GLY A 212 -1.16 21.52 -14.28
C GLY A 212 -0.35 22.77 -14.67
N GLN A 213 0.49 22.69 -15.72
CA GLN A 213 1.47 23.72 -16.04
C GLN A 213 0.87 25.14 -16.18
N LEU A 214 -0.13 25.32 -17.06
CA LEU A 214 -0.76 26.63 -17.26
C LEU A 214 -1.38 27.18 -15.96
N ASN A 215 -1.95 26.27 -15.15
CA ASN A 215 -2.54 26.62 -13.86
C ASN A 215 -1.53 26.88 -12.76
N VAL A 216 -0.24 26.59 -12.95
CA VAL A 216 0.80 26.93 -11.96
C VAL A 216 1.58 28.18 -12.38
N GLU A 217 1.61 28.54 -13.66
CA GLU A 217 2.25 29.77 -14.17
C GLU A 217 1.68 31.05 -13.54
N ASN A 218 0.36 31.13 -13.36
CA ASN A 218 -0.28 32.24 -12.63
C ASN A 218 0.21 32.34 -11.16
N PHE A 219 0.45 31.22 -10.49
CA PHE A 219 1.00 31.18 -9.14
C PHE A 219 2.50 31.49 -9.14
N CYS A 220 3.26 31.10 -10.17
CA CYS A 220 4.65 31.54 -10.33
C CYS A 220 4.73 33.07 -10.34
N CYS A 221 3.84 33.74 -11.08
CA CYS A 221 3.80 35.21 -11.14
C CYS A 221 3.41 35.87 -9.80
N ALA A 222 2.69 35.18 -8.92
CA ALA A 222 2.22 35.72 -7.65
C ALA A 222 3.10 35.34 -6.44
N LEU A 223 3.67 34.13 -6.45
CA LEU A 223 4.37 33.52 -5.31
C LEU A 223 5.84 33.18 -5.60
N SER A 224 6.31 33.42 -6.84
CA SER A 224 7.66 33.15 -7.34
C SER A 224 8.05 31.67 -7.41
N LYS A 225 7.97 30.94 -6.29
CA LYS A 225 8.41 29.56 -6.15
C LYS A 225 7.24 28.65 -5.82
N VAL A 226 6.81 27.88 -6.80
CA VAL A 226 5.68 26.93 -6.65
C VAL A 226 5.95 25.61 -7.36
N TYR A 227 5.27 24.56 -6.93
CA TYR A 227 5.29 23.25 -7.58
C TYR A 227 3.93 22.58 -7.45
N THR A 228 3.59 21.69 -8.39
CA THR A 228 2.43 20.80 -8.29
C THR A 228 2.90 19.36 -8.09
N PHE A 229 2.09 18.57 -7.39
CA PHE A 229 2.29 17.15 -7.18
C PHE A 229 0.91 16.52 -7.12
N GLY A 230 0.45 15.98 -8.25
CA GLY A 230 -0.91 15.48 -8.41
C GLY A 230 -1.01 14.54 -9.61
N PRO A 231 -2.16 13.87 -9.78
CA PRO A 231 -2.38 12.97 -10.90
C PRO A 231 -2.57 13.73 -12.21
N THR A 232 -2.15 13.10 -13.31
CA THR A 232 -2.41 13.53 -14.69
C THR A 232 -2.84 12.32 -15.51
N PHE A 233 -3.51 12.56 -16.63
CA PHE A 233 -4.20 11.51 -17.40
C PHE A 233 -3.96 11.71 -18.90
N ARG A 234 -3.61 10.64 -19.63
CA ARG A 234 -3.46 10.61 -21.10
C ARG A 234 -4.34 9.50 -21.66
N ALA A 235 -5.11 9.80 -22.71
CA ALA A 235 -6.05 8.85 -23.31
C ALA A 235 -5.50 8.13 -24.57
N GLU A 236 -4.24 8.36 -24.93
CA GLU A 236 -3.57 7.74 -26.06
C GLU A 236 -3.57 6.19 -25.95
N ASN A 237 -3.86 5.51 -27.05
CA ASN A 237 -3.76 4.05 -27.15
C ASN A 237 -2.32 3.62 -27.48
N SER A 238 -1.45 3.60 -26.45
CA SER A 238 0.00 3.34 -26.56
C SER A 238 0.40 1.88 -26.39
#